data_AF-A0A928Q1X9-F1
#
_entry.id   AF-A0A928Q1X9-F1
#
_cell.length_a   1.000
_cell.length_b   1.000
_cell.length_c   1.000
_cell.angle_alpha   90.00
_cell.angle_beta   90.00
_cell.angle_gamma   90.00
#
_symmetry.space_group_name_H-M   'P 1'
#
loop_
_entity.id
_entity.type
_entity.pdbx_description
1 polymer ?
#
loop_
_entity_poly.entity_id
_entity_poly.type
_entity_poly.pdbx_seq_one_letter_code
_entity_poly.pdbx_strand_id
1 'polypeptide(L)'
;MTKTAKRFRSVLCGVTAFLMSLALTLICVLGTVKLTALNPKFAVKIIEKSGYSDSLHAELKNHFISYGSACNVNESFFDGVFETIITPSQITEFTSDSLKNFYKGTVDEEADTSALEGELLEALKKYAEENNYTLNDSLIENLEKMSVEMGDIYKAYVGFFNASYFRTASGMLARYMSLLNKALIGMAVFALLTVTVIRLSFNKAKNYLRYYIYAFSGAALMLLTGPAAALIMGVGSKVNVANASLYGFVSGFINAVLTAFIAAAVITAVITAILALIRKKAVENNR
;
A
#
# COMPACT_ATOMS: atom_id res chain seq x y z
N MET A 1 -54.46 3.40 -0.73
CA MET A 1 -53.38 3.76 -1.70
C MET A 1 -53.80 3.34 -3.10
N THR A 2 -53.88 4.29 -4.02
CA THR A 2 -54.19 4.03 -5.44
C THR A 2 -53.08 3.22 -6.12
N LYS A 3 -53.39 2.55 -7.24
CA LYS A 3 -52.42 1.76 -8.04
C LYS A 3 -51.23 2.62 -8.48
N THR A 4 -51.50 3.88 -8.84
CA THR A 4 -50.50 4.89 -9.22
C THR A 4 -49.56 5.23 -8.07
N ALA A 5 -50.07 5.46 -6.86
CA ALA A 5 -49.25 5.72 -5.69
C ALA A 5 -48.33 4.54 -5.32
N LYS A 6 -48.82 3.29 -5.50
CA LYS A 6 -48.01 2.08 -5.25
C LYS A 6 -46.86 1.95 -6.24
N ARG A 7 -47.11 2.24 -7.52
CA ARG A 7 -46.08 2.27 -8.57
C ARG A 7 -45.06 3.36 -8.33
N PHE A 8 -45.50 4.59 -8.04
CA PHE A 8 -44.62 5.72 -7.73
C PHE A 8 -43.67 5.40 -6.58
N ARG A 9 -44.20 4.89 -5.45
CA ARG A 9 -43.36 4.49 -4.31
C ARG A 9 -42.34 3.41 -4.69
N SER A 10 -42.74 2.43 -5.48
CA SER A 10 -41.82 1.37 -5.93
C SER A 10 -40.69 1.89 -6.79
N VAL A 11 -40.97 2.87 -7.67
CA VAL A 11 -39.96 3.54 -8.50
C VAL A 11 -39.03 4.37 -7.62
N LEU A 12 -39.59 5.19 -6.72
CA LEU A 12 -38.82 6.00 -5.78
C LEU A 12 -37.86 5.13 -4.97
N CYS A 13 -38.34 4.05 -4.33
CA CYS A 13 -37.48 3.15 -3.56
C CYS A 13 -36.47 2.40 -4.44
N GLY A 14 -36.78 2.15 -5.71
CA GLY A 14 -35.83 1.58 -6.66
C GLY A 14 -34.67 2.54 -6.94
N VAL A 15 -34.97 3.81 -7.22
CA VAL A 15 -33.96 4.87 -7.40
C VAL A 15 -33.17 5.07 -6.11
N THR A 16 -33.83 5.11 -4.94
CA THR A 16 -33.14 5.22 -3.64
C THR A 16 -32.23 4.02 -3.38
N ALA A 17 -32.61 2.80 -3.76
CA ALA A 17 -31.76 1.63 -3.64
C ALA A 17 -30.53 1.69 -4.55
N PHE A 18 -30.68 2.25 -5.76
CA PHE A 18 -29.54 2.52 -6.64
C PHE A 18 -28.58 3.55 -6.04
N LEU A 19 -29.10 4.67 -5.51
CA LEU A 19 -28.28 5.67 -4.83
C LEU A 19 -27.58 5.10 -3.59
N MET A 20 -28.27 4.24 -2.83
CA MET A 20 -27.69 3.50 -1.71
C MET A 20 -26.56 2.58 -2.18
N SER A 21 -26.74 1.85 -3.29
CA SER A 21 -25.69 1.01 -3.88
C SER A 21 -24.44 1.84 -4.20
N LEU A 22 -24.61 2.98 -4.87
CA LEU A 22 -23.50 3.86 -5.22
C LEU A 22 -22.78 4.37 -3.96
N ALA A 23 -23.55 4.76 -2.93
CA ALA A 23 -23.00 5.23 -1.68
C ALA A 23 -22.19 4.15 -0.96
N LEU A 24 -22.72 2.92 -0.88
CA LEU A 24 -22.04 1.78 -0.28
C LEU A 24 -20.76 1.41 -1.04
N THR A 25 -20.80 1.40 -2.38
CA THR A 25 -19.61 1.18 -3.21
C THR A 25 -18.54 2.21 -2.87
N LEU A 26 -18.88 3.51 -2.87
CA LEU A 26 -17.93 4.57 -2.59
C LEU A 26 -17.36 4.48 -1.17
N ILE A 27 -18.18 4.16 -0.16
CA ILE A 27 -17.69 3.92 1.22
C ILE A 27 -16.69 2.78 1.23
N CYS A 28 -17.00 1.66 0.58
CA CYS A 28 -16.10 0.50 0.53
C CYS A 28 -14.82 0.81 -0.25
N VAL A 29 -14.90 1.55 -1.35
CA VAL A 29 -13.73 1.98 -2.12
C VAL A 29 -12.83 2.87 -1.27
N LEU A 30 -13.36 3.95 -0.71
CA LEU A 30 -12.60 4.88 0.13
C LEU A 30 -12.04 4.18 1.37
N GLY A 31 -12.82 3.31 2.00
CA GLY A 31 -12.38 2.50 3.13
C GLY A 31 -11.25 1.54 2.77
N THR A 32 -11.36 0.84 1.64
CA THR A 32 -10.34 -0.09 1.15
C THR A 32 -9.05 0.66 0.85
N VAL A 33 -9.10 1.76 0.09
CA VAL A 33 -7.94 2.61 -0.22
C VAL A 33 -7.30 3.16 1.06
N LYS A 34 -8.09 3.59 2.04
CA LYS A 34 -7.59 4.05 3.33
C LYS A 34 -6.86 2.96 4.11
N LEU A 35 -7.37 1.74 4.09
CA LEU A 35 -6.78 0.60 4.82
C LEU A 35 -5.57 0.00 4.10
N THR A 36 -5.45 0.21 2.79
CA THR A 36 -4.37 -0.31 1.95
C THR A 36 -3.43 0.79 1.47
N ALA A 37 -3.71 1.38 0.31
CA ALA A 37 -2.78 2.27 -0.39
C ALA A 37 -2.36 3.49 0.41
N LEU A 38 -3.24 3.98 1.30
CA LEU A 38 -2.98 5.14 2.16
C LEU A 38 -2.55 4.77 3.59
N ASN A 39 -2.18 3.51 3.83
CA ASN A 39 -1.79 3.01 5.14
C ASN A 39 -0.30 2.59 5.15
N PRO A 40 0.58 3.26 5.93
CA PRO A 40 1.99 2.91 5.98
C PRO A 40 2.22 1.46 6.43
N LYS A 41 1.39 0.94 7.35
CA LYS A 41 1.51 -0.46 7.82
C LYS A 41 1.25 -1.46 6.71
N PHE A 42 0.38 -1.11 5.76
CA PHE A 42 0.11 -1.97 4.62
C PHE A 42 1.32 -2.01 3.69
N ALA A 43 1.89 -0.84 3.35
CA ALA A 43 3.06 -0.76 2.48
C ALA A 43 4.31 -1.44 3.09
N VAL A 44 4.55 -1.26 4.40
CA VAL A 44 5.62 -1.98 5.14
C VAL A 44 5.44 -3.50 5.04
N LYS A 45 4.21 -3.99 5.23
CA LYS A 45 3.91 -5.42 5.08
C LYS A 45 4.16 -5.94 3.67
N ILE A 46 4.08 -5.10 2.64
CA ILE A 46 4.43 -5.49 1.28
C ILE A 46 5.95 -5.59 1.13
N ILE A 47 6.73 -4.67 1.71
CA ILE A 47 8.19 -4.77 1.74
C ILE A 47 8.63 -6.13 2.31
N GLU A 48 8.08 -6.51 3.47
CA GLU A 48 8.37 -7.78 4.15
C GLU A 48 8.00 -9.03 3.33
N LYS A 49 7.03 -8.94 2.43
CA LYS A 49 6.45 -10.10 1.73
C LYS A 49 6.85 -10.22 0.26
N SER A 50 7.38 -9.15 -0.33
CA SER A 50 7.61 -9.07 -1.77
C SER A 50 9.01 -9.51 -2.21
N GLY A 51 9.89 -9.86 -1.25
CA GLY A 51 11.31 -10.08 -1.53
C GLY A 51 12.04 -8.78 -1.90
N TYR A 52 11.46 -7.62 -1.59
CA TYR A 52 12.04 -6.30 -1.85
C TYR A 52 13.43 -6.19 -1.26
N SER A 53 13.58 -6.49 0.03
CA SER A 53 14.83 -6.29 0.76
C SER A 53 15.94 -7.21 0.27
N ASP A 54 15.61 -8.46 -0.06
CA ASP A 54 16.57 -9.42 -0.62
C ASP A 54 17.04 -9.00 -2.02
N SER A 55 16.12 -8.53 -2.85
CA SER A 55 16.45 -8.04 -4.19
C SER A 55 17.26 -6.74 -4.11
N LEU A 56 16.90 -5.81 -3.21
CA LEU A 56 17.63 -4.57 -3.01
C LEU A 56 19.03 -4.83 -2.45
N HIS A 57 19.17 -5.80 -1.55
CA HIS A 57 20.45 -6.27 -1.02
C HIS A 57 21.38 -6.74 -2.14
N ALA A 58 20.88 -7.58 -3.05
CA ALA A 58 21.66 -8.06 -4.20
C ALA A 58 22.00 -6.94 -5.20
N GLU A 59 21.05 -6.06 -5.51
CA GLU A 59 21.26 -4.89 -6.39
C GLU A 59 22.32 -3.95 -5.83
N LEU A 60 22.22 -3.64 -4.53
CA LEU A 60 23.15 -2.78 -3.82
C LEU A 60 24.55 -3.40 -3.75
N LYS A 61 24.64 -4.71 -3.48
CA LYS A 61 25.92 -5.45 -3.49
C LYS A 61 26.63 -5.32 -4.83
N ASN A 62 25.91 -5.53 -5.94
CA ASN A 62 26.49 -5.40 -7.27
C ASN A 62 27.00 -3.98 -7.55
N HIS A 63 26.29 -2.96 -7.07
CA HIS A 63 26.74 -1.58 -7.21
C HIS A 63 27.98 -1.28 -6.36
N PHE A 64 28.03 -1.78 -5.13
CA PHE A 64 29.18 -1.68 -4.24
C PHE A 64 30.41 -2.38 -4.84
N ILE A 65 30.25 -3.58 -5.39
CA ILE A 65 31.33 -4.31 -6.09
C ILE A 65 31.83 -3.51 -7.29
N SER A 66 30.92 -2.96 -8.10
CA SER A 66 31.30 -2.16 -9.27
C SER A 66 32.09 -0.90 -8.87
N TYR A 67 31.63 -0.18 -7.84
CA TYR A 67 32.32 0.99 -7.32
C TYR A 67 33.66 0.62 -6.68
N GLY A 68 33.68 -0.39 -5.81
CA GLY A 68 34.88 -0.89 -5.15
C GLY A 68 35.95 -1.41 -6.09
N SER A 69 35.55 -2.08 -7.17
CA SER A 69 36.47 -2.55 -8.22
C SER A 69 37.19 -1.38 -8.91
N ALA A 70 36.50 -0.25 -9.12
CA ALA A 70 37.13 0.96 -9.64
C ALA A 70 38.15 1.57 -8.65
N CYS A 71 38.00 1.26 -7.36
CA CYS A 71 38.91 1.65 -6.28
C CYS A 71 39.93 0.56 -5.91
N ASN A 72 40.05 -0.54 -6.69
CA ASN A 72 40.91 -1.70 -6.42
C ASN A 72 40.59 -2.50 -5.14
N VAL A 73 39.32 -2.54 -4.74
CA VAL A 73 38.83 -3.42 -3.66
C VAL A 73 38.23 -4.69 -4.25
N ASN A 74 38.67 -5.85 -3.74
CA ASN A 74 38.25 -7.16 -4.24
C ASN A 74 36.80 -7.48 -3.89
N GLU A 75 36.12 -8.23 -4.75
CA GLU A 75 34.72 -8.65 -4.56
C GLU A 75 34.48 -9.35 -3.21
N SER A 76 35.42 -10.19 -2.76
CA SER A 76 35.32 -10.95 -1.51
C SER A 76 35.22 -10.06 -0.26
N PHE A 77 35.69 -8.81 -0.30
CA PHE A 77 35.47 -7.85 0.78
C PHE A 77 33.98 -7.55 0.95
N PHE A 78 33.28 -7.37 -0.17
CA PHE A 78 31.85 -7.05 -0.18
C PHE A 78 30.98 -8.22 0.25
N ASP A 79 31.43 -9.46 0.08
CA ASP A 79 30.75 -10.62 0.68
C ASP A 79 30.63 -10.45 2.20
N GLY A 80 31.73 -10.14 2.88
CA GLY A 80 31.74 -9.93 4.34
C GLY A 80 30.90 -8.72 4.79
N VAL A 81 30.96 -7.61 4.03
CA VAL A 81 30.16 -6.41 4.30
C VAL A 81 28.66 -6.71 4.20
N PHE A 82 28.21 -7.41 3.15
CA PHE A 82 26.80 -7.72 2.94
C PHE A 82 26.30 -8.91 3.78
N GLU A 83 27.20 -9.66 4.42
CA GLU A 83 26.84 -10.67 5.43
C GLU A 83 26.67 -10.08 6.84
N THR A 84 27.45 -9.05 7.19
CA THR A 84 27.55 -8.58 8.58
C THR A 84 27.08 -7.15 8.82
N ILE A 85 27.35 -6.23 7.90
CA ILE A 85 27.10 -4.79 8.06
C ILE A 85 25.79 -4.38 7.36
N ILE A 86 25.56 -4.86 6.13
CA ILE A 86 24.39 -4.51 5.32
C ILE A 86 23.54 -5.76 5.10
N THR A 87 22.58 -6.00 6.00
CA THR A 87 21.68 -7.15 5.95
C THR A 87 20.31 -6.81 5.37
N PRO A 88 19.55 -7.78 4.82
CA PRO A 88 18.18 -7.56 4.37
C PRO A 88 17.26 -7.03 5.49
N SER A 89 17.52 -7.37 6.75
CA SER A 89 16.78 -6.88 7.90
C SER A 89 16.99 -5.39 8.14
N GLN A 90 18.24 -4.91 8.09
CA GLN A 90 18.54 -3.47 8.21
C GLN A 90 17.93 -2.66 7.04
N ILE A 91 18.00 -3.19 5.81
CA ILE A 91 17.32 -2.59 4.65
C ILE A 91 15.81 -2.47 4.92
N THR A 92 15.20 -3.53 5.43
CA THR A 92 13.75 -3.54 5.74
C THR A 92 13.40 -2.48 6.76
N GLU A 93 14.16 -2.36 7.84
CA GLU A 93 13.94 -1.37 8.90
C GLU A 93 14.06 0.05 8.35
N PHE A 94 15.16 0.34 7.65
CA PHE A 94 15.44 1.65 7.09
C PHE A 94 14.39 2.10 6.08
N THR A 95 14.08 1.24 5.10
CA THR A 95 13.06 1.54 4.08
C THR A 95 11.68 1.67 4.73
N SER A 96 11.36 0.88 5.76
CA SER A 96 10.09 0.99 6.48
C SER A 96 9.94 2.33 7.19
N ASP A 97 11.02 2.86 7.77
CA ASP A 97 11.00 4.15 8.44
C ASP A 97 10.92 5.31 7.45
N SER A 98 11.69 5.25 6.36
CA SER A 98 11.57 6.18 5.23
C SER A 98 10.12 6.21 4.70
N LEU A 99 9.50 5.05 4.52
CA LEU A 99 8.12 4.93 4.07
C LEU A 99 7.14 5.52 5.10
N LYS A 100 7.28 5.24 6.40
CA LYS A 100 6.43 5.83 7.44
C LYS A 100 6.51 7.36 7.44
N ASN A 101 7.71 7.92 7.25
CA ASN A 101 7.95 9.35 7.16
C ASN A 101 7.31 9.97 5.90
N PHE A 102 7.40 9.27 4.77
CA PHE A 102 6.66 9.61 3.55
C PHE A 102 5.14 9.69 3.80
N TYR A 103 4.55 8.76 4.55
CA TYR A 103 3.11 8.83 4.86
C TYR A 103 2.74 9.95 5.85
N LYS A 104 3.69 10.43 6.66
CA LYS A 104 3.46 11.50 7.66
C LYS A 104 3.58 12.91 7.09
N GLY A 105 4.16 13.10 5.91
CA GLY A 105 4.50 14.44 5.42
C GLY A 105 5.84 14.96 5.93
N THR A 106 6.63 14.12 6.62
CA THR A 106 7.87 14.50 7.31
C THR A 106 9.06 13.78 6.68
N VAL A 107 9.21 13.93 5.36
CA VAL A 107 10.36 13.39 4.64
C VAL A 107 11.58 14.22 5.07
N ASP A 108 12.45 13.65 5.90
CA ASP A 108 13.72 14.26 6.27
C ASP A 108 14.66 14.29 5.06
N GLU A 109 15.38 15.41 4.91
CA GLU A 109 16.22 15.69 3.75
C GLU A 109 17.47 14.79 3.70
N GLU A 110 17.91 14.28 4.85
CA GLU A 110 19.13 13.49 4.94
C GLU A 110 18.92 12.30 5.88
N ALA A 111 18.72 11.13 5.28
CA ALA A 111 19.05 9.88 5.93
C ALA A 111 20.49 9.96 6.50
N ASP A 112 20.63 9.79 7.81
CA ASP A 112 21.91 9.72 8.50
C ASP A 112 22.55 8.35 8.27
N THR A 113 23.64 8.34 7.51
CA THR A 113 24.44 7.15 7.21
C THR A 113 25.77 7.13 7.97
N SER A 114 26.02 8.07 8.88
CA SER A 114 27.33 8.21 9.53
C SER A 114 27.75 6.96 10.32
N ALA A 115 26.79 6.24 10.91
CA ALA A 115 27.08 4.96 11.57
C ALA A 115 27.56 3.88 10.57
N LEU A 116 26.88 3.77 9.41
CA LEU A 116 27.26 2.85 8.34
C LEU A 116 28.62 3.22 7.75
N GLU A 117 28.84 4.51 7.50
CA GLU A 117 30.11 5.04 6.98
C GLU A 117 31.27 4.67 7.93
N GLY A 118 31.07 4.82 9.24
CA GLY A 118 32.04 4.41 10.25
C GLY A 118 32.34 2.90 10.22
N GLU A 119 31.31 2.05 10.15
CA GLU A 119 31.50 0.60 10.06
C GLU A 119 32.22 0.19 8.76
N LEU A 120 31.90 0.83 7.64
CA LEU A 120 32.56 0.61 6.35
C LEU A 120 34.02 1.06 6.38
N LEU A 121 34.31 2.21 7.00
CA LEU A 121 35.67 2.73 7.15
C LEU A 121 36.55 1.76 7.94
N GLU A 122 36.06 1.25 9.06
CA GLU A 122 36.81 0.29 9.88
C GLU A 122 37.00 -1.04 9.14
N ALA A 123 36.00 -1.51 8.39
CA ALA A 123 36.13 -2.69 7.55
C ALA A 123 37.19 -2.49 6.44
N LEU A 124 37.22 -1.32 5.80
CA LEU A 124 38.19 -0.96 4.76
C LEU A 124 39.62 -0.86 5.30
N LYS A 125 39.80 -0.26 6.49
CA LYS A 125 41.12 -0.21 7.17
C LYS A 125 41.66 -1.61 7.44
N LYS A 126 40.81 -2.48 7.99
CA LYS A 126 41.18 -3.88 8.26
C LYS A 126 41.55 -4.63 6.97
N TYR A 127 40.76 -4.44 5.91
CA TYR A 127 41.07 -5.00 4.59
C TYR A 127 42.42 -4.50 4.05
N ALA A 128 42.74 -3.22 4.22
CA ALA A 128 44.01 -2.65 3.78
C ALA A 128 45.20 -3.26 4.53
N GLU A 129 45.10 -3.43 5.86
CA GLU A 129 46.12 -4.08 6.67
C GLU A 129 46.33 -5.55 6.28
N GLU A 130 45.23 -6.31 6.07
CA GLU A 130 45.27 -7.71 5.64
C GLU A 130 45.93 -7.91 4.26
N ASN A 131 45.86 -6.89 3.40
CA ASN A 131 46.51 -6.87 2.09
C ASN A 131 47.90 -6.20 2.12
N ASN A 132 48.48 -5.97 3.31
CA ASN A 132 49.81 -5.40 3.54
C ASN A 132 49.97 -3.95 3.06
N TYR A 133 48.90 -3.17 3.02
CA TYR A 133 48.99 -1.72 2.81
C TYR A 133 49.31 -1.01 4.14
N THR A 134 50.25 -0.07 4.09
CA THR A 134 50.57 0.78 5.25
C THR A 134 49.51 1.87 5.40
N LEU A 135 48.80 1.88 6.52
CA LEU A 135 47.85 2.95 6.87
C LEU A 135 48.60 4.25 7.18
N ASN A 136 48.78 5.09 6.17
CA ASN A 136 49.25 6.46 6.31
C ASN A 136 48.06 7.44 6.17
N ASP A 137 48.28 8.70 6.54
CA ASP A 137 47.23 9.73 6.54
C ASP A 137 46.53 9.86 5.18
N SER A 138 47.28 9.75 4.07
CA SER A 138 46.71 9.84 2.72
C SER A 138 45.83 8.65 2.36
N LEU A 139 46.20 7.43 2.76
CA LEU A 139 45.37 6.25 2.53
C LEU A 139 44.10 6.32 3.38
N ILE A 140 44.20 6.71 4.64
CA ILE A 140 43.05 6.87 5.54
C ILE A 140 42.05 7.88 4.96
N GLU A 141 42.53 9.04 4.51
CA GLU A 141 41.66 10.06 3.88
C GLU A 141 40.93 9.52 2.62
N ASN A 142 41.59 8.67 1.83
CA ASN A 142 40.96 8.04 0.68
C ASN A 142 39.91 6.99 1.08
N LEU A 143 40.18 6.19 2.12
CA LEU A 143 39.21 5.23 2.65
C LEU A 143 38.00 5.93 3.28
N GLU A 144 38.19 7.08 3.94
CA GLU A 144 37.11 7.92 4.46
C GLU A 144 36.20 8.41 3.33
N LYS A 145 36.79 8.97 2.25
CA LYS A 145 36.02 9.38 1.06
C LYS A 145 35.25 8.21 0.46
N MET A 146 35.89 7.04 0.36
CA MET A 146 35.26 5.83 -0.15
C MET A 146 34.08 5.37 0.73
N SER A 147 34.20 5.45 2.05
CA SER A 147 33.11 5.11 2.96
C SER A 147 31.92 6.06 2.85
N VAL A 148 32.18 7.36 2.67
CA VAL A 148 31.14 8.39 2.47
C VAL A 148 30.39 8.14 1.17
N GLU A 149 31.10 7.92 0.06
CA GLU A 149 30.49 7.64 -1.24
C GLU A 149 29.66 6.34 -1.22
N MET A 150 30.12 5.30 -0.51
CA MET A 150 29.33 4.08 -0.29
C MET A 150 28.09 4.35 0.56
N GLY A 151 28.19 5.20 1.59
CA GLY A 151 27.06 5.68 2.37
C GLY A 151 26.02 6.38 1.50
N ASP A 152 26.45 7.24 0.59
CA ASP A 152 25.58 7.92 -0.37
C ASP A 152 24.91 6.96 -1.35
N ILE A 153 25.64 5.95 -1.85
CA ILE A 153 25.05 4.88 -2.67
C ILE A 153 23.97 4.13 -1.88
N TYR A 154 24.27 3.72 -0.65
CA TYR A 154 23.31 3.04 0.23
C TYR A 154 22.05 3.90 0.39
N LYS A 155 22.24 5.16 0.78
CA LYS A 155 21.18 6.15 0.98
C LYS A 155 20.30 6.34 -0.25
N ALA A 156 20.88 6.37 -1.46
CA ALA A 156 20.13 6.50 -2.70
C ALA A 156 19.19 5.30 -2.94
N TYR A 157 19.58 4.10 -2.53
CA TYR A 157 18.78 2.87 -2.66
C TYR A 157 17.72 2.76 -1.57
N VAL A 158 18.11 2.84 -0.29
CA VAL A 158 17.19 2.60 0.84
C VAL A 158 16.30 3.80 1.15
N GLY A 159 16.78 5.01 0.83
CA GLY A 159 16.10 6.29 0.98
C GLY A 159 15.29 6.69 -0.25
N PHE A 160 14.95 5.75 -1.14
CA PHE A 160 14.18 6.02 -2.37
C PHE A 160 12.91 6.85 -2.11
N PHE A 161 12.17 6.58 -1.02
CA PHE A 161 10.96 7.32 -0.66
C PHE A 161 11.22 8.73 -0.09
N ASN A 162 12.48 9.04 0.24
CA ASN A 162 12.90 10.37 0.67
C ASN A 162 13.31 11.28 -0.49
N ALA A 163 13.37 10.76 -1.73
CA ALA A 163 13.74 11.55 -2.88
C ALA A 163 12.78 12.76 -3.08
N SER A 164 13.31 13.88 -3.57
CA SER A 164 12.58 15.15 -3.72
C SER A 164 11.22 15.02 -4.43
N TYR A 165 11.10 14.13 -5.42
CA TYR A 165 9.83 13.85 -6.11
C TYR A 165 8.73 13.29 -5.19
N PHE A 166 9.11 12.53 -4.16
CA PHE A 166 8.18 11.99 -3.17
C PHE A 166 7.78 13.01 -2.10
N ARG A 167 8.52 14.12 -1.94
CA ARG A 167 8.15 15.18 -0.99
C ARG A 167 6.80 15.82 -1.33
N THR A 168 6.60 16.17 -2.59
CA THR A 168 5.32 16.74 -3.05
C THR A 168 4.20 15.71 -2.91
N ALA A 169 4.46 14.44 -3.24
CA ALA A 169 3.49 13.36 -3.07
C ALA A 169 3.13 13.13 -1.57
N SER A 170 4.11 13.21 -0.68
CA SER A 170 3.98 13.08 0.77
C SER A 170 3.10 14.19 1.36
N GLY A 171 3.38 15.45 1.02
CA GLY A 171 2.55 16.59 1.45
C GLY A 171 1.13 16.53 0.89
N MET A 172 0.97 16.10 -0.37
CA MET A 172 -0.34 15.85 -0.95
C MET A 172 -1.09 14.74 -0.20
N LEU A 173 -0.43 13.63 0.10
CA LEU A 173 -1.02 12.48 0.79
C LEU A 173 -1.57 12.88 2.17
N ALA A 174 -0.81 13.65 2.95
CA ALA A 174 -1.26 14.19 4.24
C ALA A 174 -2.54 15.03 4.10
N ARG A 175 -2.61 15.88 3.07
CA ARG A 175 -3.81 16.68 2.77
C ARG A 175 -5.01 15.84 2.34
N TYR A 176 -4.78 14.83 1.49
CA TYR A 176 -5.83 13.95 0.98
C TYR A 176 -6.42 13.05 2.07
N MET A 177 -5.65 12.66 3.09
CA MET A 177 -6.16 11.89 4.22
C MET A 177 -7.30 12.61 4.98
N SER A 178 -7.19 13.93 5.14
CA SER A 178 -8.26 14.74 5.76
C SER A 178 -9.52 14.80 4.88
N LEU A 179 -9.34 14.98 3.55
CA LEU A 179 -10.44 15.01 2.59
C LEU A 179 -11.15 13.65 2.51
N LEU A 180 -10.40 12.55 2.53
CA LEU A 180 -10.93 11.19 2.51
C LEU A 180 -11.82 10.93 3.73
N ASN A 181 -11.40 11.34 4.92
CA ASN A 181 -12.21 11.17 6.13
C ASN A 181 -13.53 11.94 6.04
N LYS A 182 -13.50 13.19 5.54
CA LYS A 182 -14.72 14.00 5.33
C LYS A 182 -15.64 13.36 4.29
N ALA A 183 -15.07 12.84 3.19
CA ALA A 183 -15.82 12.13 2.16
C ALA A 183 -16.49 10.86 2.72
N LEU A 184 -15.78 10.05 3.51
CA LEU A 184 -16.34 8.87 4.18
C LEU A 184 -17.53 9.23 5.07
N ILE A 185 -17.41 10.27 5.89
CA ILE A 185 -18.50 10.73 6.77
C ILE A 185 -19.69 11.19 5.93
N GLY A 186 -19.46 12.03 4.90
CA GLY A 186 -20.52 12.50 4.01
C GLY A 186 -21.26 11.37 3.32
N MET A 187 -20.52 10.38 2.80
CA MET A 187 -21.13 9.21 2.16
C MET A 187 -21.87 8.31 3.15
N ALA A 188 -21.38 8.16 4.38
CA ALA A 188 -22.07 7.40 5.43
C ALA A 188 -23.39 8.06 5.84
N VAL A 189 -23.41 9.39 6.01
CA VAL A 189 -24.65 10.16 6.27
C VAL A 189 -25.63 10.01 5.11
N PHE A 190 -25.16 10.15 3.87
CA PHE A 190 -25.99 9.95 2.68
C PHE A 190 -26.57 8.52 2.62
N ALA A 191 -25.76 7.50 2.88
CA ALA A 191 -26.23 6.12 2.96
C ALA A 191 -27.31 5.95 4.04
N LEU A 192 -27.14 6.52 5.23
CA LEU A 192 -28.14 6.47 6.31
C LEU A 192 -29.47 7.15 5.90
N LEU A 193 -29.41 8.27 5.17
CA LEU A 193 -30.61 8.91 4.63
C LEU A 193 -31.34 7.98 3.66
N THR A 194 -30.62 7.33 2.73
CA THR A 194 -31.23 6.37 1.81
C THR A 194 -31.86 5.17 2.53
N VAL A 195 -31.19 4.65 3.56
CA VAL A 195 -31.71 3.58 4.43
C VAL A 195 -33.02 4.02 5.09
N THR A 196 -33.05 5.23 5.64
CA THR A 196 -34.20 5.80 6.34
C THR A 196 -35.39 5.99 5.41
N VAL A 197 -35.18 6.57 4.22
CA VAL A 197 -36.23 6.77 3.22
C VAL A 197 -36.89 5.45 2.81
N ILE A 198 -36.08 4.41 2.55
CA ILE A 198 -36.60 3.07 2.21
C ILE A 198 -37.34 2.46 3.40
N ARG A 199 -36.81 2.59 4.62
CA ARG A 199 -37.42 2.03 5.84
C ARG A 199 -38.78 2.64 6.15
N LEU A 200 -38.92 3.96 6.03
CA LEU A 200 -40.15 4.70 6.29
C LEU A 200 -41.20 4.48 5.19
N SER A 201 -40.76 4.14 3.97
CA SER A 201 -41.67 3.86 2.85
C SER A 201 -42.51 2.59 3.03
N PHE A 202 -42.09 1.66 3.90
CA PHE A 202 -42.76 0.37 4.09
C PHE A 202 -42.88 -0.06 5.56
N ASN A 203 -44.09 -0.44 5.97
CA ASN A 203 -44.32 -0.97 7.32
C ASN A 203 -43.81 -2.41 7.52
N LYS A 204 -43.88 -3.25 6.47
CA LYS A 204 -43.49 -4.67 6.56
C LYS A 204 -42.04 -4.89 6.14
N ALA A 205 -41.29 -5.62 6.97
CA ALA A 205 -39.88 -5.95 6.76
C ALA A 205 -39.56 -6.54 5.38
N LYS A 206 -40.38 -7.47 4.91
CA LYS A 206 -40.19 -8.12 3.60
C LYS A 206 -40.10 -7.17 2.40
N ASN A 207 -40.70 -5.98 2.52
CA ASN A 207 -40.77 -5.01 1.43
C ASN A 207 -39.52 -4.12 1.37
N TYR A 208 -39.09 -3.53 2.50
CA TYR A 208 -37.87 -2.72 2.52
C TYR A 208 -36.60 -3.55 2.37
N LEU A 209 -36.56 -4.76 2.95
CA LEU A 209 -35.38 -5.65 2.85
C LEU A 209 -35.05 -6.03 1.40
N ARG A 210 -36.05 -6.10 0.51
CA ARG A 210 -35.83 -6.33 -0.93
C ARG A 210 -34.93 -5.26 -1.54
N TYR A 211 -35.15 -3.98 -1.19
CA TYR A 211 -34.39 -2.87 -1.71
C TYR A 211 -32.98 -2.81 -1.12
N TYR A 212 -32.81 -3.19 0.16
CA TYR A 212 -31.47 -3.34 0.73
C TYR A 212 -30.69 -4.46 0.04
N ILE A 213 -31.31 -5.61 -0.23
CA ILE A 213 -30.67 -6.69 -1.00
C ILE A 213 -30.21 -6.17 -2.37
N TYR A 214 -31.02 -5.39 -3.08
CA TYR A 214 -30.62 -4.78 -4.35
C TYR A 214 -29.44 -3.83 -4.21
N ALA A 215 -29.44 -2.97 -3.19
CA ALA A 215 -28.35 -2.03 -2.94
C ALA A 215 -27.02 -2.75 -2.63
N PHE A 216 -27.03 -3.72 -1.72
CA PHE A 216 -25.82 -4.48 -1.36
C PHE A 216 -25.35 -5.40 -2.50
N SER A 217 -26.26 -6.00 -3.27
CA SER A 217 -25.89 -6.80 -4.45
C SER A 217 -25.21 -5.95 -5.52
N GLY A 218 -25.76 -4.76 -5.79
CA GLY A 218 -25.18 -3.80 -6.73
C GLY A 218 -23.79 -3.35 -6.29
N ALA A 219 -23.62 -3.04 -5.01
CA ALA A 219 -22.33 -2.66 -4.46
C ALA A 219 -21.29 -3.78 -4.54
N ALA A 220 -21.68 -5.02 -4.21
CA ALA A 220 -20.79 -6.18 -4.32
C ALA A 220 -20.30 -6.40 -5.76
N LEU A 221 -21.20 -6.31 -6.76
CA LEU A 221 -20.83 -6.42 -8.17
C LEU A 221 -19.89 -5.29 -8.61
N MET A 222 -20.20 -4.04 -8.26
CA MET A 222 -19.37 -2.89 -8.62
C MET A 222 -17.96 -2.96 -8.01
N LEU A 223 -17.84 -3.48 -6.78
CA LEU A 223 -16.55 -3.67 -6.11
C LEU A 223 -15.75 -4.84 -6.70
N LEU A 224 -16.43 -5.85 -7.24
CA LEU A 224 -15.78 -7.06 -7.75
C LEU A 224 -15.26 -6.89 -9.18
N THR A 225 -16.05 -6.31 -10.08
CA THR A 225 -15.83 -6.38 -11.52
C THR A 225 -14.50 -5.80 -11.97
N GLY A 226 -14.19 -4.56 -11.60
CA GLY A 226 -12.94 -3.89 -11.98
C GLY A 226 -11.71 -4.61 -11.42
N PRO A 227 -11.63 -4.83 -10.10
CA PRO A 227 -10.48 -5.49 -9.48
C PRO A 227 -10.27 -6.94 -9.95
N ALA A 228 -11.35 -7.72 -10.15
CA ALA A 228 -11.24 -9.07 -10.65
C ALA A 228 -10.70 -9.10 -12.09
N ALA A 229 -11.22 -8.21 -12.96
CA ALA A 229 -10.71 -8.09 -14.32
C ALA A 229 -9.22 -7.69 -14.34
N ALA A 230 -8.81 -6.74 -13.49
CA ALA A 230 -7.41 -6.32 -13.39
C ALA A 230 -6.48 -7.45 -12.94
N LEU A 231 -6.91 -8.27 -11.97
CA LEU A 231 -6.14 -9.45 -11.53
C LEU A 231 -6.05 -10.51 -12.63
N ILE A 232 -7.16 -10.82 -13.31
CA ILE A 232 -7.18 -11.78 -14.43
C ILE A 232 -6.28 -11.32 -15.58
N MET A 233 -6.26 -10.03 -15.87
CA MET A 233 -5.39 -9.44 -16.90
C MET A 233 -3.92 -9.33 -16.47
N GLY A 234 -3.59 -9.65 -15.23
CA GLY A 234 -2.23 -9.60 -14.69
C GLY A 234 -1.65 -8.18 -14.64
N VAL A 235 -2.47 -7.17 -14.34
CA VAL A 235 -2.04 -5.76 -14.35
C VAL A 235 -0.81 -5.53 -13.47
N GLY A 236 -0.76 -6.12 -12.27
CA GLY A 236 0.39 -6.00 -11.37
C GLY A 236 1.68 -6.61 -11.92
N SER A 237 1.60 -7.59 -12.82
CA SER A 237 2.78 -8.27 -13.40
C SER A 237 3.32 -7.57 -14.65
N LYS A 238 2.55 -6.64 -15.24
CA LYS A 238 2.89 -5.92 -16.47
C LYS A 238 3.61 -4.59 -16.23
N VAL A 239 3.90 -4.24 -14.98
CA VAL A 239 4.58 -2.98 -14.66
C VAL A 239 6.03 -3.08 -15.15
N ASN A 240 6.43 -2.15 -16.02
CA ASN A 240 7.80 -2.07 -16.50
C ASN A 240 8.67 -1.32 -15.47
N VAL A 241 9.31 -2.07 -14.58
CA VAL A 241 10.26 -1.55 -13.59
C VAL A 241 11.58 -2.26 -13.80
N ALA A 242 12.66 -1.51 -13.99
CA ALA A 242 13.97 -2.07 -14.31
C ALA A 242 14.58 -2.86 -13.14
N ASN A 243 14.37 -2.41 -11.91
CA ASN A 243 14.94 -3.02 -10.72
C ASN A 243 14.01 -4.09 -10.16
N ALA A 244 14.57 -5.26 -9.81
CA ALA A 244 13.85 -6.40 -9.26
C ALA A 244 13.21 -6.06 -7.90
N SER A 245 13.92 -5.29 -7.07
CA SER A 245 13.42 -4.79 -5.78
C SER A 245 12.12 -4.00 -5.95
N LEU A 246 12.15 -2.95 -6.77
CA LEU A 246 11.00 -2.10 -7.05
C LEU A 246 9.89 -2.87 -7.79
N TYR A 247 10.22 -3.80 -8.69
CA TYR A 247 9.23 -4.66 -9.34
C TYR A 247 8.47 -5.49 -8.31
N GLY A 248 9.17 -6.18 -7.40
CA GLY A 248 8.57 -6.99 -6.35
C GLY A 248 7.64 -6.16 -5.46
N PHE A 249 8.11 -5.00 -5.01
CA PHE A 249 7.31 -4.09 -4.20
C PHE A 249 6.06 -3.58 -4.93
N VAL A 250 6.21 -3.01 -6.14
CA VAL A 250 5.11 -2.40 -6.88
C VAL A 250 4.09 -3.46 -7.32
N SER A 251 4.55 -4.59 -7.85
CA SER A 251 3.67 -5.69 -8.25
C SER A 251 2.91 -6.26 -7.06
N GLY A 252 3.61 -6.53 -5.95
CA GLY A 252 3.03 -6.99 -4.70
C GLY A 252 2.00 -6.01 -4.14
N PHE A 253 2.31 -4.72 -4.19
CA PHE A 253 1.42 -3.66 -3.71
C PHE A 253 0.13 -3.58 -4.53
N ILE A 254 0.23 -3.52 -5.87
CA ILE A 254 -0.93 -3.47 -6.76
C ILE A 254 -1.82 -4.70 -6.55
N ASN A 255 -1.23 -5.91 -6.57
CA ASN A 255 -1.99 -7.15 -6.42
C ASN A 255 -2.65 -7.25 -5.04
N ALA A 256 -1.98 -6.81 -3.98
CA ALA A 256 -2.55 -6.81 -2.64
C ALA A 256 -3.70 -5.80 -2.49
N VAL A 257 -3.59 -4.61 -3.09
CA VAL A 257 -4.68 -3.61 -3.12
C VAL A 257 -5.88 -4.17 -3.87
N LEU A 258 -5.68 -4.73 -5.06
CA LEU A 258 -6.75 -5.35 -5.86
C LEU A 258 -7.43 -6.48 -5.09
N THR A 259 -6.66 -7.33 -4.42
CA THR A 259 -7.19 -8.42 -3.59
C THR A 259 -8.02 -7.89 -2.41
N ALA A 260 -7.63 -6.76 -1.80
CA ALA A 260 -8.41 -6.14 -0.74
C ALA A 260 -9.78 -5.64 -1.23
N PHE A 261 -9.89 -5.17 -2.47
CA PHE A 261 -11.19 -4.86 -3.07
C PHE A 261 -12.05 -6.10 -3.27
N ILE A 262 -11.46 -7.23 -3.68
CA ILE A 262 -12.18 -8.52 -3.75
C ILE A 262 -12.72 -8.90 -2.37
N ALA A 263 -11.90 -8.76 -1.32
CA ALA A 263 -12.33 -9.01 0.05
C ALA A 263 -13.50 -8.10 0.47
N ALA A 264 -13.46 -6.81 0.13
CA ALA A 264 -14.57 -5.88 0.38
C ALA A 264 -15.85 -6.27 -0.38
N ALA A 265 -15.72 -6.74 -1.63
CA ALA A 265 -16.83 -7.26 -2.41
C ALA A 265 -17.46 -8.50 -1.77
N VAL A 266 -16.61 -9.44 -1.29
CA VAL A 266 -17.06 -10.65 -0.58
C VAL A 266 -17.80 -10.30 0.71
N ILE A 267 -17.28 -9.37 1.52
CA ILE A 267 -17.97 -8.89 2.74
C ILE A 267 -19.37 -8.35 2.39
N THR A 268 -19.46 -7.55 1.33
CA THR A 268 -20.74 -6.97 0.86
C THR A 268 -21.71 -8.05 0.36
N ALA A 269 -21.19 -9.09 -0.31
CA ALA A 269 -21.98 -10.24 -0.75
C ALA A 269 -22.48 -11.08 0.44
N VAL A 270 -21.67 -11.27 1.48
CA VAL A 270 -22.09 -11.95 2.71
C VAL A 270 -23.23 -11.19 3.40
N ILE A 271 -23.13 -9.86 3.50
CA ILE A 271 -24.22 -9.02 4.04
C ILE A 271 -25.50 -9.19 3.21
N THR A 272 -25.38 -9.24 1.88
CA THR A 272 -26.51 -9.51 0.98
C THR A 272 -27.18 -10.85 1.30
N ALA A 273 -26.39 -11.91 1.48
CA ALA A 273 -26.90 -13.25 1.82
C ALA A 273 -27.63 -13.25 3.17
N ILE A 274 -27.07 -12.59 4.20
CA ILE A 274 -27.71 -12.44 5.51
C ILE A 274 -29.05 -11.70 5.38
N LEU A 275 -29.10 -10.59 4.64
CA LEU A 275 -30.34 -9.85 4.38
C LEU A 275 -31.38 -10.70 3.65
N ALA A 276 -30.96 -11.54 2.70
CA ALA A 276 -31.85 -12.46 2.00
C ALA A 276 -32.44 -13.51 2.94
N LEU A 277 -31.66 -14.07 3.86
CA LEU A 277 -32.13 -15.02 4.87
C LEU A 277 -33.11 -14.37 5.85
N ILE A 278 -32.82 -13.15 6.33
CA ILE A 278 -33.72 -12.39 7.20
C ILE A 278 -35.04 -12.10 6.47
N ARG A 279 -34.96 -11.72 5.18
CA ARG A 279 -36.15 -11.49 4.36
C ARG A 279 -36.99 -12.75 4.21
N LYS A 280 -36.37 -13.92 4.00
CA LYS A 280 -37.06 -15.21 3.89
C LYS A 280 -37.89 -15.48 5.16
N LYS A 281 -37.28 -15.39 6.33
CA LYS A 281 -37.98 -15.53 7.64
C LYS A 281 -39.11 -14.51 7.80
N ALA A 282 -38.89 -13.25 7.41
CA ALA A 282 -39.90 -12.21 7.48
C ALA A 282 -41.09 -12.44 6.53
N VAL A 283 -40.90 -13.19 5.43
CA VAL A 283 -41.98 -13.60 4.53
C VAL A 283 -42.77 -14.76 5.14
N GLU A 284 -42.09 -15.73 5.74
CA GLU A 284 -42.69 -16.89 6.43
C GLU A 284 -43.55 -16.45 7.62
N ASN A 285 -43.06 -15.55 8.48
CA ASN A 285 -43.80 -15.05 9.65
C ASN A 285 -44.95 -14.07 9.31
N ASN A 286 -45.05 -13.61 8.05
CA ASN A 286 -46.11 -12.70 7.58
C ASN A 286 -47.07 -13.40 6.58
N ARG A 287 -47.00 -14.73 6.47
CA ARG A 287 -48.05 -15.57 5.90
C ARG A 287 -49.08 -15.87 6.99
#